data_AF-A0A2D4GCP2-F1
#
_entry.id   AF-A0A2D4GCP2-F1
#
_cell.length_a   1.000
_cell.length_b   1.000
_cell.length_c   1.000
_cell.angle_alpha   90.00
_cell.angle_beta   90.00
_cell.angle_gamma   90.00
#
_symmetry.space_group_name_H-M   'P 1'
#
loop_
_entity.id
_entity.type
_entity.pdbx_description
1 polymer ?
#
loop_
_entity_poly.entity_id
_entity_poly.type
_entity_poly.pdbx_seq_one_letter_code
_entity_poly.pdbx_strand_id
1 'polypeptide(L)'
;MAATQILEAVSQTIQKYPVSFQGARIISGKEEGAFGWITINYLLNSFTQYSAKERGWIRPPSANILGALDLGGASTQISFIPAGLIADPSEAVQFRLYGFDYNIYSHSYLCYGQNQAFQR
;
A
#
# COMPACT_ATOMS: atom_id res chain seq x y z
N MET A 1 25.09 6.85 2.58
CA MET A 1 26.20 7.10 1.63
C MET A 1 26.12 6.19 0.40
N ALA A 2 26.01 4.85 0.53
CA ALA A 2 25.81 3.96 -0.65
C ALA A 2 24.39 3.99 -1.25
N ALA A 3 23.33 3.94 -0.42
CA ALA A 3 21.95 3.97 -0.92
C ALA A 3 21.64 5.23 -1.75
N THR A 4 22.18 6.39 -1.34
CA THR A 4 22.06 7.65 -2.07
C THR A 4 22.70 7.58 -3.45
N GLN A 5 23.91 7.00 -3.56
CA GLN A 5 24.60 6.85 -4.85
C GLN A 5 23.82 5.95 -5.82
N ILE A 6 23.17 4.91 -5.31
CA ILE A 6 22.33 4.02 -6.12
C ILE A 6 21.10 4.79 -6.63
N LEU A 7 20.39 5.51 -5.76
CA LEU A 7 19.21 6.31 -6.15
C LEU A 7 19.58 7.40 -7.16
N GLU A 8 20.75 8.02 -7.01
CA GLU A 8 21.27 9.00 -7.96
C GLU A 8 21.56 8.36 -9.33
N ALA A 9 22.25 7.21 -9.36
CA ALA A 9 22.53 6.49 -10.60
C ALA A 9 21.24 6.03 -11.31
N VAL A 10 20.24 5.57 -10.57
CA VAL A 10 18.91 5.24 -11.11
C VAL A 10 18.25 6.48 -11.71
N SER A 11 18.28 7.60 -10.99
CA SER A 11 17.68 8.86 -11.46
C SER A 11 18.32 9.37 -12.74
N GLN A 12 19.67 9.40 -12.79
CA GLN A 12 20.42 9.80 -13.99
C GLN A 12 20.17 8.87 -15.19
N THR A 13 19.91 7.59 -14.93
CA THR A 13 19.65 6.61 -15.98
C THR A 13 18.24 6.78 -16.56
N ILE A 14 17.22 6.87 -15.71
CA ILE A 14 15.81 6.97 -16.16
C ILE A 14 15.57 8.28 -16.90
N GLN A 15 16.22 9.38 -16.49
CA GLN A 15 16.11 10.69 -17.15
C GLN A 15 16.59 10.71 -18.62
N LYS A 16 17.35 9.70 -19.06
CA LYS A 16 17.78 9.58 -20.47
C LYS A 16 16.66 9.07 -21.39
N TYR A 17 15.59 8.51 -20.82
CA TYR A 17 14.47 7.96 -21.57
C TYR A 17 13.34 8.99 -21.70
N PRO A 18 12.51 8.90 -22.76
CA PRO A 18 11.39 9.83 -22.98
C PRO A 18 10.19 9.50 -22.08
N VAL A 19 10.40 9.47 -20.76
CA VAL A 19 9.36 9.24 -19.75
C VAL A 19 9.26 10.44 -18.82
N SER A 20 8.06 10.71 -18.30
CA SER A 20 7.88 11.76 -17.28
C SER A 20 8.35 11.26 -15.92
N PHE A 21 9.67 11.30 -15.69
CA PHE A 21 10.27 10.82 -14.44
C PHE A 21 9.88 11.69 -13.25
N GLN A 22 9.32 11.07 -12.21
CA GLN A 22 8.83 11.74 -10.98
C GLN A 22 9.75 11.55 -9.77
N GLY A 23 10.93 10.96 -9.94
CA GLY A 23 11.90 10.72 -8.88
C GLY A 23 12.06 9.26 -8.47
N ALA A 24 13.14 8.96 -7.74
CA ALA A 24 13.44 7.66 -7.16
C ALA A 24 13.56 7.80 -5.65
N ARG A 25 12.88 6.93 -4.90
CA ARG A 25 12.89 6.95 -3.43
C ARG A 25 12.75 5.55 -2.86
N ILE A 26 13.21 5.38 -1.63
CA ILE A 26 12.89 4.21 -0.81
C ILE A 26 11.53 4.47 -0.16
N ILE A 27 10.58 3.56 -0.37
CA ILE A 27 9.26 3.64 0.28
C ILE A 27 9.35 3.11 1.71
N SER A 28 8.52 3.65 2.61
CA SER A 28 8.35 3.05 3.93
C SER A 28 7.56 1.74 3.84
N GLY A 29 7.73 0.85 4.81
CA GLY A 29 6.97 -0.41 4.85
C GLY A 29 5.45 -0.20 4.95
N LYS A 30 5.01 0.92 5.56
CA LYS A 30 3.58 1.32 5.60
C LYS A 30 3.07 1.73 4.23
N GLU A 31 3.87 2.45 3.44
CA GLU A 31 3.52 2.77 2.05
C GLU A 31 3.43 1.50 1.19
N GLU A 32 4.38 0.59 1.34
CA GLU A 32 4.39 -0.70 0.63
C GLU A 32 3.11 -1.50 0.90
N GLY A 33 2.77 -1.71 2.19
CA GLY A 33 1.55 -2.43 2.58
C GLY A 33 0.26 -1.72 2.15
N ALA A 34 0.16 -0.40 2.37
CA ALA A 34 -1.02 0.37 2.02
C ALA A 34 -1.25 0.43 0.49
N PHE A 35 -0.20 0.61 -0.31
CA PHE A 35 -0.34 0.60 -1.78
C PHE A 35 -0.71 -0.79 -2.33
N GLY A 36 -0.17 -1.86 -1.74
CA GLY A 36 -0.62 -3.23 -2.04
C GLY A 36 -2.10 -3.44 -1.75
N TRP A 37 -2.56 -2.96 -0.58
CA TRP A 37 -3.97 -3.00 -0.20
C TRP A 37 -4.87 -2.17 -1.13
N ILE A 38 -4.43 -0.99 -1.56
CA ILE A 38 -5.16 -0.17 -2.53
C ILE A 38 -5.27 -0.92 -3.86
N THR A 39 -4.19 -1.56 -4.30
CA THR A 39 -4.13 -2.26 -5.60
C THR A 39 -5.18 -3.37 -5.68
N ILE A 40 -5.23 -4.27 -4.69
CA ILE A 40 -6.17 -5.39 -4.73
C ILE A 40 -7.63 -4.91 -4.68
N ASN A 41 -7.93 -3.91 -3.85
CA ASN A 41 -9.29 -3.41 -3.68
C ASN A 41 -9.74 -2.53 -4.85
N TYR A 42 -8.80 -1.87 -5.54
CA TYR A 42 -9.07 -1.19 -6.81
C TYR A 42 -9.42 -2.20 -7.90
N LEU A 43 -8.59 -3.24 -8.09
CA LEU A 43 -8.81 -4.27 -9.11
C LEU A 43 -10.11 -5.05 -8.90
N LEU A 44 -10.54 -5.22 -7.64
CA LEU A 44 -11.77 -5.90 -7.28
C LEU A 44 -13.00 -4.99 -7.25
N ASN A 45 -12.86 -3.69 -7.59
CA ASN A 45 -13.92 -2.69 -7.53
C ASN A 45 -14.57 -2.56 -6.13
N SER A 46 -13.79 -2.76 -5.07
CA SER A 46 -14.28 -2.78 -3.68
C SER A 46 -14.51 -1.39 -3.08
N PHE A 47 -14.02 -0.33 -3.73
CA PHE A 47 -14.10 1.05 -3.20
C PHE A 47 -15.38 1.80 -3.56
N THR A 48 -16.01 1.47 -4.68
CA THR A 48 -17.17 2.18 -5.21
C THR A 48 -18.03 1.26 -6.06
N GLN A 49 -19.36 1.38 -5.94
CA GLN A 49 -20.30 0.71 -6.83
C GLN A 49 -21.39 1.68 -7.28
N TYR A 50 -21.87 1.53 -8.50
CA TYR A 50 -23.02 2.30 -8.96
C TYR A 50 -24.32 1.72 -8.38
N SER A 51 -25.10 2.55 -7.69
CA SER A 51 -26.42 2.22 -7.20
C SER A 51 -27.48 2.87 -8.08
N ALA A 52 -28.21 2.06 -8.84
CA ALA A 52 -29.36 2.53 -9.61
C ALA A 52 -30.46 3.11 -8.71
N LYS A 53 -30.60 2.57 -7.48
CA LYS A 53 -31.56 3.04 -6.47
C LYS A 53 -31.22 4.46 -5.99
N GLU A 54 -29.95 4.71 -5.72
CA GLU A 54 -29.48 6.02 -5.23
C GLU A 54 -29.06 6.97 -6.37
N ARG A 55 -29.15 6.50 -7.63
CA ARG A 55 -28.74 7.22 -8.84
C ARG A 55 -27.33 7.82 -8.73
N GLY A 56 -26.40 7.04 -8.17
CA GLY A 56 -25.06 7.54 -7.88
C GLY A 56 -24.07 6.46 -7.47
N TRP A 57 -22.82 6.88 -7.28
CA TRP A 57 -21.74 6.03 -6.77
C TRP A 57 -21.80 5.97 -5.24
N ILE A 58 -21.82 4.76 -4.71
CA ILE A 58 -21.93 4.51 -3.27
C ILE A 58 -20.76 3.66 -2.80
N ARG A 59 -20.46 3.76 -1.50
CA ARG A 59 -19.49 2.88 -0.85
C ARG A 59 -20.07 1.47 -0.75
N PRO A 60 -19.41 0.43 -1.30
CA PRO A 60 -19.83 -0.95 -1.08
C PRO A 60 -19.75 -1.32 0.41
N PRO A 61 -20.50 -2.34 0.87
CA PRO A 61 -20.37 -2.85 2.22
C PRO A 61 -18.91 -3.16 2.58
N SER A 62 -18.49 -2.84 3.81
CA SER A 62 -17.10 -3.05 4.26
C SER A 62 -16.63 -4.50 4.14
N ALA A 63 -17.55 -5.47 4.16
CA ALA A 63 -17.26 -6.89 3.92
C ALA A 63 -16.67 -7.19 2.52
N ASN A 64 -16.82 -6.28 1.56
CA ASN A 64 -16.27 -6.43 0.21
C ASN A 64 -14.81 -5.95 0.11
N ILE A 65 -14.27 -5.38 1.18
CA ILE A 65 -12.90 -4.87 1.22
C ILE A 65 -11.99 -5.94 1.80
N LEU A 66 -11.01 -6.36 1.02
CA LEU A 66 -10.06 -7.40 1.41
C LEU A 66 -8.85 -6.81 2.14
N GLY A 67 -8.28 -7.61 3.03
CA GLY A 67 -6.92 -7.38 3.52
C GLY A 67 -5.87 -7.80 2.50
N ALA A 68 -4.67 -7.26 2.62
CA ALA A 68 -3.51 -7.61 1.81
C ALA A 68 -2.42 -8.23 2.70
N LEU A 69 -1.82 -9.31 2.20
CA LEU A 69 -0.62 -9.93 2.73
C LEU A 69 0.42 -9.94 1.61
N ASP A 70 1.61 -9.40 1.90
CA ASP A 70 2.74 -9.39 0.97
C ASP A 70 3.94 -10.08 1.63
N LEU A 71 4.57 -10.99 0.89
CA LEU A 71 5.76 -11.71 1.32
C LEU A 71 6.88 -11.45 0.33
N GLY A 72 7.67 -10.42 0.63
CA GLY A 72 8.87 -10.09 -0.12
C GLY A 72 10.08 -10.92 0.31
N GLY A 73 11.24 -10.60 -0.28
CA GLY A 73 12.50 -11.26 0.06
C GLY A 73 13.07 -10.81 1.42
N ALA A 74 12.89 -9.54 1.78
CA ALA A 74 13.49 -8.95 2.99
C ALA A 74 12.46 -8.57 4.08
N SER A 75 11.21 -8.31 3.72
CA SER A 75 10.13 -7.94 4.63
C SER A 75 8.84 -8.69 4.27
N THR A 76 7.87 -8.65 5.18
CA THR A 76 6.49 -9.07 4.92
C THR A 76 5.53 -8.02 5.51
N GLN A 77 4.40 -7.81 4.84
CA GLN A 77 3.45 -6.75 5.16
C GLN A 77 2.07 -7.36 5.38
N ILE A 78 1.32 -6.72 6.27
CA ILE A 78 -0.09 -6.99 6.50
C ILE A 78 -0.85 -5.66 6.50
N SER A 79 -1.96 -5.58 5.77
CA SER A 79 -2.77 -4.35 5.69
C SER A 79 -4.26 -4.66 5.58
N PHE A 80 -5.09 -4.10 6.46
CA PHE A 80 -6.53 -4.37 6.50
C PHE A 80 -7.32 -3.32 7.29
N ILE A 81 -8.64 -3.29 7.14
CA ILE A 81 -9.54 -2.52 8.02
C ILE A 81 -9.83 -3.36 9.27
N PRO A 82 -9.37 -2.98 10.48
CA PRO A 82 -9.69 -3.71 11.69
C PRO A 82 -11.15 -3.49 12.11
N ALA A 83 -11.73 -4.48 12.82
CA ALA A 83 -13.08 -4.35 13.39
C ALA A 83 -13.14 -3.40 14.59
N GLY A 84 -12.01 -3.15 15.25
CA GLY A 84 -11.89 -2.28 16.42
C GLY A 84 -10.91 -1.12 16.20
N LEU A 85 -10.59 -0.42 17.28
CA LEU A 85 -9.62 0.66 17.26
C LEU A 85 -8.20 0.12 17.00
N ILE A 86 -7.44 0.85 16.17
CA ILE A 86 -6.01 0.62 16.03
C ILE A 86 -5.34 1.14 17.31
N ALA A 87 -4.77 0.24 18.10
CA ALA A 87 -4.19 0.57 19.41
C ALA A 87 -2.95 1.48 19.30
N ASP A 88 -2.11 1.24 18.30
CA ASP A 88 -0.95 2.07 18.00
C ASP A 88 -1.25 3.00 16.81
N PRO A 89 -1.43 4.31 17.04
CA PRO A 89 -1.70 5.27 15.96
C PRO A 89 -0.59 5.33 14.89
N SER A 90 0.63 4.90 15.20
CA SER A 90 1.72 4.85 14.24
C SER A 90 1.52 3.76 13.17
N GLU A 91 0.68 2.76 13.43
CA GLU A 91 0.31 1.69 12.50
C GLU A 91 -0.95 2.01 11.69
N ALA A 92 -1.60 3.14 11.99
CA ALA A 92 -2.75 3.62 11.26
C ALA A 92 -2.32 4.34 9.97
N VAL A 93 -2.96 4.00 8.87
CA VAL A 93 -2.85 4.72 7.59
C VAL A 93 -4.23 5.20 7.19
N GLN A 94 -4.34 6.52 6.98
CA GLN A 94 -5.59 7.17 6.60
C GLN A 94 -5.50 7.72 5.18
N PHE A 95 -6.52 7.43 4.38
CA PHE A 95 -6.65 7.99 3.03
C PHE A 95 -8.11 8.19 2.66
N ARG A 96 -8.34 9.13 1.75
CA ARG A 96 -9.65 9.40 1.17
C ARG A 96 -9.68 8.90 -0.27
N LEU A 97 -10.51 7.89 -0.54
CA LEU A 97 -10.65 7.29 -1.87
C LEU A 97 -12.11 7.39 -2.30
N TYR A 98 -12.34 7.93 -3.50
CA TYR A 98 -13.69 8.14 -4.06
C TYR A 98 -14.63 8.92 -3.14
N GLY A 99 -14.08 9.85 -2.34
CA GLY A 99 -14.84 10.66 -1.40
C GLY A 99 -15.06 10.03 -0.02
N PHE A 100 -14.70 8.76 0.18
CA PHE A 100 -14.83 8.03 1.44
C PHE A 100 -13.50 7.94 2.19
N ASP A 101 -13.55 8.14 3.50
CA ASP A 101 -12.40 7.99 4.37
C ASP A 101 -12.21 6.53 4.78
N TYR A 102 -10.96 6.09 4.73
CA TYR A 102 -10.52 4.77 5.12
C TYR A 102 -9.40 4.91 6.15
N ASN A 103 -9.56 4.19 7.25
CA ASN A 103 -8.54 4.05 8.28
C ASN A 103 -8.15 2.58 8.34
N ILE A 104 -6.95 2.25 7.89
CA ILE A 104 -6.46 0.87 7.84
C ILE A 104 -5.31 0.69 8.83
N TYR A 105 -5.17 -0.53 9.33
CA TYR A 105 -3.95 -0.98 9.96
C TYR A 105 -2.98 -1.42 8.87
N SER A 106 -1.72 -0.98 8.93
CA SER A 106 -0.67 -1.42 8.03
C SER A 106 0.65 -1.52 8.78
N HIS A 107 1.27 -2.71 8.75
CA HIS A 107 2.58 -2.94 9.37
C HIS A 107 3.50 -3.70 8.42
N SER A 108 4.81 -3.46 8.55
CA SER A 108 5.87 -4.16 7.82
C SER A 108 6.88 -4.75 8.78
N TYR A 109 6.99 -6.08 8.76
CA TYR A 109 7.97 -6.83 9.53
C TYR A 109 9.28 -6.92 8.75
N LEU A 110 10.18 -5.96 8.99
CA LEU A 110 11.51 -5.97 8.37
C LEU A 110 12.32 -7.18 8.85
N CYS A 111 13.09 -7.79 7.95
CA CYS A 111 13.85 -9.03 8.13
C CYS A 111 13.00 -10.30 8.32
N TYR A 112 11.68 -10.24 8.08
CA TYR A 112 10.79 -11.40 8.05
C TYR A 112 10.37 -11.80 6.62
N GLY A 113 10.98 -11.20 5.60
CA GLY A 113 10.83 -11.68 4.23
C GLY A 113 11.49 -13.04 4.01
N GLN A 114 11.08 -13.74 2.96
CA GLN A 114 11.46 -15.13 2.69
C GLN A 114 12.97 -15.37 2.76
N ASN A 115 13.78 -14.56 2.06
CA ASN A 115 15.23 -14.76 2.00
C ASN A 115 15.90 -14.48 3.34
N GLN A 116 15.45 -13.45 4.05
CA GLN A 116 15.98 -13.11 5.37
C GLN A 116 15.56 -14.14 6.42
N ALA A 117 14.34 -14.69 6.31
CA ALA A 117 13.87 -15.75 7.19
C ALA A 117 14.68 -17.05 7.03
N PHE A 118 15.08 -17.42 5.80
CA PHE A 118 15.96 -18.57 5.57
C PHE A 118 17.42 -18.37 6.01
N GLN A 119 17.84 -17.12 6.26
CA GLN A 119 19.18 -16.78 6.74
C GLN A 119 19.25 -16.68 8.27
N ARG A 120 18.14 -16.91 8.97
CA ARG A 120 18.04 -16.96 10.43
C ARG A 120 18.12 -18.40 10.93
#